data_AF-A0A2S5KQE1-F1
#
_entry.id   AF-A0A2S5KQE1-F1
#
_cell.length_a   1.000
_cell.length_b   1.000
_cell.length_c   1.000
_cell.angle_alpha   90.00
_cell.angle_beta   90.00
_cell.angle_gamma   90.00
#
_symmetry.space_group_name_H-M   'P 1'
#
loop_
_entity.id
_entity.type
_entity.pdbx_description
1 polymer ?
#
loop_
_entity_poly.entity_id
_entity_poly.type
_entity_poly.pdbx_seq_one_letter_code
_entity_poly.pdbx_strand_id
1 'polypeptide(L)'
;MRRHLLAMTVAATLLAGCSEHDLPYYQSHLDEAQIKVNECKDALKTAFVAQDKDALKKVAEDGECRAADQARREYQQQLAEQERTLREEEAKKQKAEAERQYAADYEQAKTDLAVLSDDAFFDYSKQCKLVIFGQPSAQCKAFTELEPARSEAAVVALITRFPKEQLITYKKDHCQGINFSESQCQLSEKAVDKQHDDQIALYLNNRDQLKTDFNSCNEQITQLKKERKYDESSEFAHTYQCKLALEAAGHLKVYGYGKPL
;
A
#
# COMPACT_ATOMS: atom_id res chain seq x y z
N MET A 1 -28.15 68.64 -40.92
CA MET A 1 -29.54 68.31 -41.35
C MET A 1 -30.31 67.92 -40.09
N ARG A 2 -30.95 68.83 -39.36
CA ARG A 2 -32.36 69.29 -39.47
C ARG A 2 -33.41 68.17 -39.58
N ARG A 3 -34.12 67.96 -38.44
CA ARG A 3 -35.55 67.62 -38.21
C ARG A 3 -36.07 66.32 -38.86
N HIS A 4 -36.81 65.45 -38.16
CA HIS A 4 -38.07 65.74 -37.48
C HIS A 4 -38.39 64.76 -36.32
N LEU A 5 -39.06 65.33 -35.31
CA LEU A 5 -39.84 64.66 -34.28
C LEU A 5 -40.88 63.68 -34.86
N LEU A 6 -41.08 62.55 -34.19
CA LEU A 6 -42.41 61.97 -34.00
C LEU A 6 -42.44 61.24 -32.66
N ALA A 7 -43.23 61.83 -31.77
CA ALA A 7 -43.63 61.30 -30.49
C ALA A 7 -44.53 60.07 -30.71
N MET A 8 -44.25 58.98 -29.99
CA MET A 8 -45.27 58.04 -29.56
C MET A 8 -44.96 57.68 -28.10
N THR A 9 -45.55 58.48 -27.23
CA THR A 9 -45.98 58.07 -25.89
C THR A 9 -46.72 56.75 -25.97
N VAL A 10 -46.08 55.68 -25.47
CA VAL A 10 -46.78 54.51 -24.94
C VAL A 10 -46.32 54.37 -23.50
N ALA A 11 -46.94 55.18 -22.65
CA ALA A 11 -47.04 54.90 -21.23
C ALA A 11 -48.02 53.73 -21.09
N ALA A 12 -47.49 52.52 -21.18
CA ALA A 12 -48.14 51.32 -20.66
C ALA A 12 -47.37 50.92 -19.40
N THR A 13 -47.60 51.65 -18.32
CA THR A 13 -47.38 51.12 -16.97
C THR A 13 -48.33 49.94 -16.81
N LEU A 14 -47.85 48.77 -17.23
CA LEU A 14 -48.34 47.50 -16.73
C LEU A 14 -48.01 47.49 -15.25
N LEU A 15 -48.93 47.99 -14.44
CA LEU A 15 -49.08 47.58 -13.05
C LEU A 15 -49.54 46.11 -13.08
N ALA A 16 -48.62 45.21 -13.46
CA ALA A 16 -48.57 43.93 -12.79
C ALA A 16 -48.47 44.28 -11.30
N GLY A 17 -49.30 43.67 -10.45
CA GLY A 17 -49.24 43.89 -9.01
C GLY A 17 -47.83 43.55 -8.54
N CYS A 18 -46.95 44.54 -8.49
CA CYS A 18 -45.64 44.46 -7.88
C CYS A 18 -45.95 44.33 -6.38
N SER A 19 -46.02 43.09 -5.90
CA SER A 19 -45.79 42.84 -4.49
C SER A 19 -44.46 43.52 -4.18
N GLU A 20 -44.45 44.51 -3.27
CA GLU A 20 -43.21 45.16 -2.83
C GLU A 20 -42.20 44.14 -2.26
N HIS A 21 -42.70 42.96 -1.86
CA HIS A 21 -41.96 41.86 -1.26
C HIS A 21 -42.10 40.61 -2.15
N ASP A 22 -41.44 40.61 -3.31
CA ASP A 22 -41.36 39.47 -4.22
C ASP A 22 -40.04 38.68 -4.05
N LEU A 23 -39.79 37.70 -4.91
CA LEU A 23 -38.57 36.87 -4.80
C LEU A 23 -37.27 37.69 -4.93
N PRO A 24 -37.10 38.57 -5.94
CA PRO A 24 -35.96 39.48 -6.03
C PRO A 24 -35.75 40.35 -4.77
N TYR A 25 -36.84 40.84 -4.17
CA TYR A 25 -36.76 41.57 -2.90
C TYR A 25 -36.09 40.70 -1.83
N TYR A 26 -36.63 39.50 -1.57
CA TYR A 26 -36.13 38.62 -0.53
C TYR A 26 -34.76 38.01 -0.82
N GLN A 27 -34.37 37.84 -2.10
CA GLN A 27 -33.02 37.42 -2.49
C GLN A 27 -31.95 38.46 -2.11
N SER A 28 -32.32 39.74 -2.04
CA SER A 28 -31.43 40.83 -1.60
C SER A 28 -31.58 41.21 -0.11
N HIS A 29 -32.64 40.74 0.55
CA HIS A 29 -32.97 41.02 1.95
C HIS A 29 -33.20 39.70 2.73
N LEU A 30 -32.14 38.92 2.91
CA LEU A 30 -32.23 37.57 3.47
C LEU A 30 -32.68 37.54 4.94
N ASP A 31 -32.32 38.56 5.73
CA ASP A 31 -32.78 38.69 7.12
C ASP A 31 -34.31 38.88 7.16
N GLU A 32 -34.85 39.65 6.23
CA GLU A 32 -36.29 39.86 6.09
C GLU A 32 -36.99 38.61 5.54
N ALA A 33 -36.35 37.89 4.62
CA ALA A 33 -36.83 36.59 4.16
C ALA A 33 -36.95 35.60 5.32
N GLN A 34 -35.96 35.59 6.23
CA GLN A 34 -35.96 34.73 7.40
C GLN A 34 -37.04 35.12 8.42
N ILE A 35 -37.27 36.42 8.64
CA ILE A 35 -38.38 36.91 9.47
C ILE A 35 -39.71 36.47 8.86
N LYS A 36 -39.93 36.74 7.57
CA LYS A 36 -41.17 36.41 6.88
C LYS A 36 -41.47 34.91 6.87
N VAL A 37 -40.46 34.07 6.64
CA VAL A 37 -40.62 32.61 6.72
C VAL A 37 -41.07 32.17 8.11
N ASN A 38 -40.58 32.78 9.17
CA ASN A 38 -40.99 32.45 10.54
C ASN A 38 -42.44 32.87 10.79
N GLU A 39 -42.84 34.07 10.35
CA GLU A 39 -44.23 34.52 10.40
C GLU A 39 -45.17 33.58 9.64
N CYS A 40 -44.81 33.17 8.43
CA CYS A 40 -45.59 32.23 7.62
C CYS A 40 -45.70 30.84 8.29
N LYS A 41 -44.62 30.36 8.94
CA LYS A 41 -44.65 29.10 9.71
C LYS A 41 -45.55 29.19 10.94
N ASP A 42 -45.51 30.28 11.67
CA ASP A 42 -46.35 30.48 12.84
C ASP A 42 -47.83 30.60 12.45
N ALA A 43 -48.13 31.27 11.34
CA ALA A 43 -49.47 31.32 10.76
C ALA A 43 -49.96 29.93 10.33
N LEU A 44 -49.13 29.14 9.64
CA LEU A 44 -49.45 27.74 9.28
C LEU A 44 -49.69 26.88 10.52
N LYS A 45 -48.83 26.99 11.54
CA LYS A 45 -48.95 26.26 12.80
C LYS A 45 -50.26 26.61 13.51
N THR A 46 -50.60 27.89 13.55
CA THR A 46 -51.84 28.37 14.17
C THR A 46 -53.06 27.82 13.43
N ALA A 47 -53.09 27.91 12.10
CA ALA A 47 -54.17 27.35 11.28
C ALA A 47 -54.27 25.82 11.42
N PHE A 48 -53.14 25.12 11.52
CA PHE A 48 -53.09 23.68 11.73
C PHE A 48 -53.69 23.27 13.08
N VAL A 49 -53.29 23.93 14.17
CA VAL A 49 -53.80 23.67 15.52
C VAL A 49 -55.31 23.95 15.60
N ALA A 50 -55.78 24.99 14.90
CA ALA A 50 -57.19 25.33 14.81
C ALA A 50 -57.99 24.42 13.85
N GLN A 51 -57.34 23.48 13.14
CA GLN A 51 -57.93 22.66 12.08
C GLN A 51 -58.61 23.48 10.96
N ASP A 52 -58.16 24.71 10.74
CA ASP A 52 -58.70 25.64 9.74
C ASP A 52 -58.08 25.36 8.37
N LYS A 53 -58.81 24.61 7.55
CA LYS A 53 -58.36 24.20 6.21
C LYS A 53 -58.24 25.37 5.23
N ASP A 54 -59.08 26.38 5.36
CA ASP A 54 -59.07 27.53 4.45
C ASP A 54 -57.90 28.46 4.80
N ALA A 55 -57.64 28.70 6.08
CA ALA A 55 -56.47 29.43 6.53
C ALA A 55 -55.16 28.70 6.17
N LEU A 56 -55.12 27.37 6.31
CA LEU A 56 -53.98 26.57 5.86
C LEU A 56 -53.70 26.75 4.36
N LYS A 57 -54.73 26.64 3.53
CA LYS A 57 -54.62 26.82 2.09
C LYS A 57 -54.15 28.24 1.74
N LYS A 58 -54.72 29.25 2.40
CA LYS A 58 -54.38 30.66 2.17
C LYS A 58 -52.90 30.95 2.45
N VAL A 59 -52.35 30.47 3.56
CA VAL A 59 -50.93 30.69 3.89
C VAL A 59 -50.02 29.85 2.99
N ALA A 60 -50.43 28.64 2.61
CA ALA A 60 -49.67 27.79 1.69
C ALA A 60 -49.60 28.35 0.26
N GLU A 61 -50.64 29.02 -0.20
CA GLU A 61 -50.72 29.63 -1.53
C GLU A 61 -50.24 31.10 -1.56
N ASP A 62 -49.89 31.67 -0.41
CA ASP A 62 -49.43 33.05 -0.30
C ASP A 62 -48.14 33.27 -1.12
N GLY A 63 -48.16 34.27 -2.01
CA GLY A 63 -47.06 34.53 -2.95
C GLY A 63 -45.82 35.07 -2.26
N GLU A 64 -45.99 35.84 -1.20
CA GLU A 64 -44.92 36.46 -0.42
C GLU A 64 -44.24 35.41 0.49
N CYS A 65 -45.02 34.56 1.16
CA CYS A 65 -44.50 33.42 1.92
C CYS A 65 -43.70 32.45 1.03
N ARG A 66 -44.18 32.19 -0.20
CA ARG A 66 -43.45 31.37 -1.17
C ARG A 66 -42.16 32.04 -1.65
N ALA A 67 -42.20 33.33 -1.94
CA ALA A 67 -41.02 34.10 -2.34
C ALA A 67 -39.94 34.13 -1.25
N ALA A 68 -40.33 34.39 0.01
CA ALA A 68 -39.41 34.40 1.15
C ALA A 68 -38.83 33.01 1.45
N ASP A 69 -39.64 31.94 1.41
CA ASP A 69 -39.13 30.58 1.61
C ASP A 69 -38.19 30.15 0.49
N GLN A 70 -38.49 30.52 -0.77
CA GLN A 70 -37.63 30.25 -1.91
C GLN A 70 -36.29 30.98 -1.79
N ALA A 71 -36.28 32.29 -1.54
CA ALA A 71 -35.04 33.06 -1.35
C ALA A 71 -34.16 32.47 -0.24
N ARG A 72 -34.76 32.11 0.90
CA ARG A 72 -34.06 31.46 2.01
C ARG A 72 -33.46 30.11 1.63
N ARG A 73 -34.20 29.27 0.90
CA ARG A 73 -33.72 27.95 0.47
C ARG A 73 -32.57 28.06 -0.53
N GLU A 74 -32.68 28.95 -1.50
CA GLU A 74 -31.64 29.20 -2.50
C GLU A 74 -30.35 29.68 -1.81
N TYR A 75 -30.47 30.61 -0.86
CA TYR A 75 -29.31 31.06 -0.07
C TYR A 75 -28.69 29.93 0.77
N GLN A 76 -29.51 29.11 1.43
CA GLN A 76 -29.02 27.95 2.19
C GLN A 76 -28.30 26.93 1.29
N GLN A 77 -28.79 26.72 0.06
CA GLN A 77 -28.13 25.86 -0.92
C GLN A 77 -26.78 26.44 -1.36
N GLN A 78 -26.73 27.75 -1.64
CA GLN A 78 -25.48 28.43 -2.02
C GLN A 78 -24.44 28.35 -0.90
N LEU A 79 -24.84 28.55 0.36
CA LEU A 79 -23.93 28.39 1.51
C LEU A 79 -23.42 26.96 1.62
N ALA A 80 -24.30 25.96 1.51
CA ALA A 80 -23.91 24.56 1.56
C ALA A 80 -22.95 24.18 0.42
N GLU A 81 -23.16 24.72 -0.78
CA GLU A 81 -22.27 24.52 -1.93
C GLU A 81 -20.90 25.18 -1.69
N GLN A 82 -20.86 26.43 -1.23
CA GLN A 82 -19.61 27.12 -0.88
C GLN A 82 -18.83 26.37 0.20
N GLU A 83 -19.50 25.95 1.28
CA GLU A 83 -18.87 25.15 2.33
C GLU A 83 -18.30 23.84 1.79
N ARG A 84 -19.03 23.16 0.91
CA ARG A 84 -18.56 21.93 0.28
C ARG A 84 -17.32 22.18 -0.58
N THR A 85 -17.33 23.22 -1.42
CA THR A 85 -16.19 23.58 -2.25
C THR A 85 -14.96 23.89 -1.39
N LEU A 86 -15.11 24.67 -0.32
CA LEU A 86 -14.01 24.98 0.61
C LEU A 86 -13.44 23.70 1.25
N ARG A 87 -14.30 22.79 1.73
CA ARG A 87 -13.86 21.50 2.31
C ARG A 87 -13.15 20.63 1.28
N GLU A 88 -13.63 20.59 0.04
CA GLU A 88 -12.98 19.83 -1.04
C GLU A 88 -11.61 20.43 -1.41
N GLU A 89 -11.46 21.76 -1.42
CA GLU A 89 -10.18 22.42 -1.64
C GLU A 89 -9.19 22.19 -0.49
N GLU A 90 -9.65 22.28 0.75
CA GLU A 90 -8.82 21.98 1.94
C GLU A 90 -8.37 20.52 1.95
N ALA A 91 -9.28 19.58 1.68
CA ALA A 91 -8.94 18.16 1.57
C ALA A 91 -7.91 17.89 0.44
N LYS A 92 -8.03 18.58 -0.70
CA LYS A 92 -7.04 18.50 -1.79
C LYS A 92 -5.67 19.03 -1.35
N LYS A 93 -5.64 20.17 -0.64
CA LYS A 93 -4.39 20.74 -0.11
C LYS A 93 -3.73 19.80 0.90
N GLN A 94 -4.50 19.29 1.86
CA GLN A 94 -4.02 18.34 2.87
C GLN A 94 -3.50 17.05 2.22
N LYS A 95 -4.22 16.52 1.23
CA LYS A 95 -3.79 15.33 0.49
C LYS A 95 -2.47 15.58 -0.26
N ALA A 96 -2.35 16.71 -0.96
CA ALA A 96 -1.14 17.06 -1.68
C ALA A 96 0.06 17.27 -0.73
N GLU A 97 -0.16 17.84 0.45
CA GLU A 97 0.87 18.00 1.48
C GLU A 97 1.28 16.64 2.07
N ALA A 98 0.31 15.78 2.39
CA ALA A 98 0.58 14.42 2.87
C ALA A 98 1.36 13.60 1.83
N GLU A 99 1.03 13.70 0.54
CA GLU A 99 1.77 13.05 -0.55
C GLU A 99 3.20 13.57 -0.67
N ARG A 100 3.42 14.89 -0.54
CA ARG A 100 4.76 15.49 -0.53
C ARG A 100 5.58 15.03 0.66
N GLN A 101 4.99 15.04 1.86
CA GLN A 101 5.67 14.58 3.07
C GLN A 101 6.03 13.10 2.94
N TYR A 102 5.09 12.27 2.47
CA TYR A 102 5.34 10.85 2.23
C TYR A 102 6.50 10.63 1.24
N ALA A 103 6.56 11.40 0.16
CA ALA A 103 7.65 11.29 -0.82
C ALA A 103 9.00 11.69 -0.21
N ALA A 104 9.05 12.75 0.60
CA ALA A 104 10.25 13.17 1.31
C ALA A 104 10.71 12.12 2.33
N ASP A 105 9.78 11.61 3.14
CA ASP A 105 10.05 10.56 4.13
C ASP A 105 10.56 9.28 3.46
N TYR A 106 10.05 8.95 2.27
CA TYR A 106 10.45 7.76 1.51
C TYR A 106 11.88 7.86 0.98
N GLU A 107 12.29 9.00 0.42
CA GLU A 107 13.68 9.19 -0.03
C GLU A 107 14.65 9.25 1.15
N GLN A 108 14.25 9.86 2.27
CA GLN A 108 15.05 9.84 3.49
C GLN A 108 15.19 8.40 4.00
N ALA A 109 14.10 7.64 4.07
CA ALA A 109 14.12 6.26 4.53
C ALA A 109 15.02 5.38 3.67
N LYS A 110 15.06 5.57 2.34
CA LYS A 110 16.00 4.84 1.48
C LYS A 110 17.45 5.10 1.87
N THR A 111 17.78 6.35 2.16
CA THR A 111 19.14 6.75 2.57
C THR A 111 19.50 6.16 3.92
N ASP A 112 18.60 6.25 4.89
CA ASP A 112 18.81 5.73 6.25
C ASP A 112 18.94 4.21 6.25
N LEU A 113 18.07 3.51 5.52
CA LEU A 113 18.10 2.06 5.40
C LEU A 113 19.32 1.55 4.63
N ALA A 114 19.85 2.32 3.68
CA ALA A 114 21.00 1.91 2.87
C ALA A 114 22.30 1.81 3.69
N VAL A 115 22.43 2.60 4.77
CA VAL A 115 23.65 2.61 5.62
C VAL A 115 23.58 1.64 6.80
N LEU A 116 22.45 1.00 7.04
CA LEU A 116 22.30 0.02 8.11
C LEU A 116 23.15 -1.23 7.87
N SER A 117 23.63 -1.84 8.96
CA SER A 117 24.16 -3.21 8.90
C SER A 117 23.07 -4.18 8.44
N ASP A 118 23.48 -5.35 7.92
CA ASP A 118 22.51 -6.35 7.47
C ASP A 118 21.57 -6.78 8.60
N ASP A 119 22.09 -7.02 9.81
CA ASP A 119 21.27 -7.34 10.99
C ASP A 119 20.19 -6.29 11.25
N ALA A 120 20.58 -5.02 11.32
CA ALA A 120 19.65 -3.92 11.59
C ALA A 120 18.65 -3.72 10.45
N PHE A 121 19.09 -3.91 9.21
CA PHE A 121 18.23 -3.80 8.03
C PHE A 121 17.18 -4.91 8.00
N PHE A 122 17.55 -6.18 8.18
CA PHE A 122 16.59 -7.29 8.12
C PHE A 122 15.69 -7.37 9.36
N ASP A 123 16.16 -6.91 10.53
CA ASP A 123 15.30 -6.71 11.70
C ASP A 123 14.23 -5.65 11.47
N TYR A 124 14.45 -4.71 10.55
CA TYR A 124 13.46 -3.70 10.17
C TYR A 124 12.16 -4.33 9.62
N SER A 125 12.24 -5.52 9.02
CA SER A 125 11.08 -6.26 8.53
C SER A 125 10.00 -6.45 9.61
N LYS A 126 10.39 -6.58 10.88
CA LYS A 126 9.47 -6.74 12.03
C LYS A 126 8.54 -5.53 12.19
N GLN A 127 9.01 -4.33 11.82
CA GLN A 127 8.23 -3.09 11.87
C GLN A 127 7.19 -3.00 10.74
N CYS A 128 7.37 -3.77 9.67
CA CYS A 128 6.52 -3.74 8.48
C CYS A 128 5.48 -4.86 8.41
N LYS A 129 5.44 -5.78 9.39
CA LYS A 129 4.54 -6.95 9.42
C LYS A 129 3.06 -6.63 9.71
N LEU A 130 2.68 -5.37 9.98
CA LEU A 130 1.33 -5.00 10.48
C LEU A 130 0.49 -4.09 9.57
N VAL A 131 0.69 -4.09 8.25
CA VAL A 131 -0.17 -3.32 7.33
C VAL A 131 -1.36 -4.17 6.87
N ILE A 132 -2.44 -4.20 7.66
CA ILE A 132 -3.64 -5.00 7.34
C ILE A 132 -4.64 -4.20 6.48
N PHE A 133 -4.66 -2.87 6.57
CA PHE A 133 -5.46 -1.99 5.70
C PHE A 133 -4.78 -0.62 5.54
N GLY A 134 -4.52 -0.19 4.30
CA GLY A 134 -3.95 1.13 3.98
C GLY A 134 -2.65 1.10 3.19
N GLN A 135 -2.14 2.28 2.84
CA GLN A 135 -0.83 2.44 2.19
C GLN A 135 0.29 2.15 3.21
N PRO A 136 1.32 1.36 2.85
CA PRO A 136 2.46 1.15 3.75
C PRO A 136 3.15 2.47 4.07
N SER A 137 3.74 2.57 5.26
CA SER A 137 4.57 3.72 5.62
C SER A 137 5.69 3.91 4.60
N ALA A 138 6.17 5.15 4.48
CA ALA A 138 7.26 5.49 3.57
C ALA A 138 8.50 4.61 3.82
N GLN A 139 8.79 4.33 5.09
CA GLN A 139 9.90 3.46 5.49
C GLN A 139 9.70 2.01 5.08
N CYS A 140 8.49 1.47 5.25
CA CYS A 140 8.22 0.09 4.85
C CYS A 140 8.22 -0.09 3.34
N LYS A 141 7.72 0.90 2.60
CA LYS A 141 7.86 0.92 1.14
C LYS A 141 9.33 0.90 0.72
N ALA A 142 10.16 1.77 1.31
CA ALA A 142 11.60 1.81 1.05
C ALA A 142 12.29 0.47 1.39
N PHE A 143 11.97 -0.12 2.54
CA PHE A 143 12.49 -1.43 2.94
C PHE A 143 12.14 -2.52 1.92
N THR A 144 10.86 -2.64 1.52
CA THR A 144 10.41 -3.65 0.56
C THR A 144 11.12 -3.53 -0.79
N GLU A 145 11.44 -2.32 -1.24
CA GLU A 145 12.15 -2.10 -2.49
C GLU A 145 13.66 -2.39 -2.39
N LEU A 146 14.28 -2.13 -1.23
CA LEU A 146 15.71 -2.38 -1.01
C LEU A 146 16.03 -3.83 -0.64
N GLU A 147 15.08 -4.55 -0.04
CA GLU A 147 15.29 -5.88 0.53
C GLU A 147 15.82 -6.91 -0.47
N PRO A 148 15.32 -7.01 -1.71
CA PRO A 148 15.79 -8.05 -2.63
C PRO A 148 17.27 -7.90 -2.99
N ALA A 149 17.67 -6.68 -3.37
CA ALA A 149 19.05 -6.39 -3.76
C ALA A 149 20.02 -6.54 -2.58
N ARG A 150 19.60 -6.10 -1.38
CA ARG A 150 20.41 -6.29 -0.16
C ARG A 150 20.50 -7.76 0.24
N SER A 151 19.41 -8.51 0.13
CA SER A 151 19.39 -9.95 0.44
C SER A 151 20.31 -10.72 -0.51
N GLU A 152 20.29 -10.41 -1.81
CA GLU A 152 21.17 -11.04 -2.78
C GLU A 152 22.65 -10.72 -2.49
N ALA A 153 22.98 -9.46 -2.25
CA ALA A 153 24.34 -9.05 -1.91
C ALA A 153 24.85 -9.71 -0.62
N ALA A 154 24.03 -9.76 0.43
CA ALA A 154 24.35 -10.43 1.69
C ALA A 154 24.55 -11.94 1.51
N VAL A 155 23.69 -12.59 0.72
CA VAL A 155 23.83 -14.02 0.38
C VAL A 155 25.15 -14.30 -0.34
N VAL A 156 25.50 -13.50 -1.36
CA VAL A 156 26.76 -13.65 -2.10
C VAL A 156 27.96 -13.43 -1.18
N ALA A 157 27.90 -12.43 -0.30
CA ALA A 157 28.94 -12.16 0.68
C ALA A 157 29.13 -13.33 1.66
N LEU A 158 28.03 -13.93 2.14
CA LEU A 158 28.08 -15.11 3.02
C LEU A 158 28.71 -16.31 2.33
N ILE A 159 28.31 -16.63 1.09
CA ILE A 159 28.89 -17.73 0.30
C ILE A 159 30.39 -17.52 0.10
N THR A 160 30.80 -16.28 -0.22
CA THR A 160 32.20 -15.93 -0.44
C THR A 160 33.03 -16.07 0.84
N ARG A 161 32.46 -15.64 1.97
CA ARG A 161 33.14 -15.64 3.27
C ARG A 161 33.23 -17.04 3.88
N PHE A 162 32.20 -17.86 3.69
CA PHE A 162 32.09 -19.20 4.26
C PHE A 162 31.81 -20.20 3.14
N PRO A 163 32.82 -20.70 2.43
CA PRO A 163 32.60 -21.66 1.37
C PRO A 163 32.23 -23.05 1.91
N LYS A 164 31.38 -23.76 1.16
CA LYS A 164 31.05 -25.18 1.33
C LYS A 164 30.53 -25.50 2.74
N GLU A 165 31.16 -26.44 3.44
CA GLU A 165 30.77 -26.91 4.78
C GLU A 165 30.82 -25.79 5.82
N GLN A 166 31.66 -24.77 5.63
CA GLN A 166 31.76 -23.65 6.56
C GLN A 166 30.43 -22.88 6.65
N LEU A 167 29.71 -22.75 5.53
CA LEU A 167 28.40 -22.10 5.50
C LEU A 167 27.34 -22.88 6.28
N ILE A 168 27.42 -24.22 6.22
CA ILE A 168 26.50 -25.10 6.94
C ILE A 168 26.72 -24.95 8.45
N THR A 169 27.99 -24.88 8.88
CA THR A 169 28.34 -24.61 10.28
C THR A 169 27.87 -23.21 10.70
N TYR A 170 28.14 -22.19 9.89
CA TYR A 170 27.67 -20.81 10.15
C TYR A 170 26.15 -20.76 10.32
N LYS A 171 25.40 -21.38 9.40
CA LYS A 171 23.94 -21.49 9.49
C LYS A 171 23.52 -22.12 10.80
N LYS A 172 24.12 -23.26 11.18
CA LYS A 172 23.74 -23.98 12.40
C LYS A 172 23.93 -23.11 13.64
N ASP A 173 25.05 -22.39 13.73
CA ASP A 173 25.36 -21.51 14.85
C ASP A 173 24.38 -20.34 14.96
N HIS A 174 23.93 -19.78 13.83
CA HIS A 174 23.01 -18.63 13.83
C HIS A 174 21.52 -19.00 13.78
N CYS A 175 21.19 -20.25 13.48
CA CYS A 175 19.83 -20.78 13.52
C CYS A 175 19.47 -21.51 14.81
N GLN A 176 20.44 -21.74 15.71
CA GLN A 176 20.24 -22.52 16.94
C GLN A 176 21.01 -21.92 18.13
N GLY A 177 20.51 -22.16 19.35
CA GLY A 177 21.24 -21.83 20.57
C GLY A 177 21.29 -20.33 20.91
N ILE A 178 22.36 -19.92 21.60
CA ILE A 178 22.50 -18.57 22.18
C ILE A 178 22.79 -17.50 21.10
N ASN A 179 23.39 -17.91 19.98
CA ASN A 179 23.73 -17.03 18.86
C ASN A 179 22.58 -16.91 17.84
N PHE A 180 21.37 -17.37 18.20
CA PHE A 180 20.20 -17.33 17.34
C PHE A 180 19.91 -15.91 16.88
N SER A 181 19.83 -15.73 15.56
CA SER A 181 19.36 -14.52 14.90
C SER A 181 18.45 -14.90 13.75
N GLU A 182 17.19 -14.46 13.80
CA GLU A 182 16.19 -14.78 12.77
C GLU A 182 16.65 -14.31 11.39
N SER A 183 17.19 -13.09 11.30
CA SER A 183 17.69 -12.51 10.05
C SER A 183 18.90 -13.26 9.50
N GLN A 184 19.90 -13.56 10.35
CA GLN A 184 21.07 -14.33 9.93
C GLN A 184 20.73 -15.77 9.59
N CYS A 185 19.78 -16.37 10.28
CA CYS A 185 19.29 -17.70 9.96
C CYS A 185 18.65 -17.73 8.56
N GLN A 186 17.74 -16.80 8.27
CA GLN A 186 17.11 -16.69 6.95
C GLN A 186 18.12 -16.43 5.82
N LEU A 187 19.07 -15.52 6.03
CA LEU A 187 20.11 -15.24 5.05
C LEU A 187 21.03 -16.43 4.82
N SER A 188 21.44 -17.12 5.89
CA SER A 188 22.31 -18.29 5.79
C SER A 188 21.60 -19.50 5.20
N GLU A 189 20.30 -19.69 5.42
CA GLU A 189 19.47 -20.68 4.70
C GLU A 189 19.49 -20.41 3.20
N LYS A 190 19.13 -19.20 2.78
CA LYS A 190 19.18 -18.78 1.36
C LYS A 190 20.58 -18.98 0.77
N ALA A 191 21.63 -18.69 1.53
CA ALA A 191 23.00 -18.82 1.07
C ALA A 191 23.45 -20.29 0.92
N VAL A 192 23.06 -21.17 1.86
CA VAL A 192 23.32 -22.61 1.76
C VAL A 192 22.63 -23.18 0.52
N ASP A 193 21.36 -22.85 0.32
CA ASP A 193 20.56 -23.35 -0.81
C ASP A 193 21.14 -22.85 -2.14
N LYS A 194 21.46 -21.55 -2.24
CA LYS A 194 22.09 -21.01 -3.43
C LYS A 194 23.45 -21.65 -3.73
N GLN A 195 24.32 -21.80 -2.72
CA GLN A 195 25.61 -22.45 -2.92
C GLN A 195 25.43 -23.91 -3.36
N HIS A 196 24.48 -24.60 -2.77
CA HIS A 196 24.14 -25.97 -3.14
C HIS A 196 23.74 -26.05 -4.62
N ASP A 197 22.77 -25.24 -5.04
CA ASP A 197 22.28 -25.21 -6.42
C ASP A 197 23.36 -24.82 -7.42
N ASP A 198 24.20 -23.82 -7.09
CA ASP A 198 25.32 -23.41 -7.94
C ASP A 198 26.34 -24.55 -8.12
N GLN A 199 26.61 -25.34 -7.07
CA GLN A 199 27.51 -26.50 -7.16
C GLN A 199 26.90 -27.66 -7.96
N ILE A 200 25.61 -27.94 -7.79
CA ILE A 200 24.91 -28.92 -8.63
C ILE A 200 24.97 -28.49 -10.11
N ALA A 201 24.65 -27.23 -10.41
CA ALA A 201 24.73 -26.70 -11.76
C ALA A 201 26.15 -26.82 -12.35
N LEU A 202 27.18 -26.54 -11.55
CA LEU A 202 28.58 -26.73 -11.95
C LEU A 202 28.87 -28.19 -12.33
N TYR A 203 28.43 -29.17 -11.54
CA TYR A 203 28.58 -30.59 -11.86
C TYR A 203 27.82 -31.01 -13.11
N LEU A 204 26.61 -30.48 -13.33
CA LEU A 204 25.83 -30.79 -14.51
C LEU A 204 26.46 -30.22 -15.79
N ASN A 205 27.12 -29.07 -15.68
CA ASN A 205 27.87 -28.42 -16.76
C ASN A 205 29.27 -29.01 -16.96
N ASN A 206 29.85 -29.64 -15.93
CA ASN A 206 31.16 -30.29 -15.96
C ASN A 206 31.04 -31.76 -15.53
N ARG A 207 30.59 -32.59 -16.48
CA ARG A 207 30.36 -34.02 -16.25
C ARG A 207 31.62 -34.78 -15.86
N ASP A 208 32.79 -34.36 -16.31
CA ASP A 208 34.07 -34.99 -15.95
C ASP A 208 34.44 -34.76 -14.49
N GLN A 209 34.19 -33.54 -13.98
CA GLN A 209 34.34 -33.24 -12.55
C GLN A 209 33.36 -34.07 -11.71
N LEU A 210 32.09 -34.14 -12.13
CA LEU A 210 31.08 -34.96 -11.46
C LEU A 210 31.51 -36.43 -11.41
N LYS A 211 31.97 -36.98 -12.53
CA LYS A 211 32.44 -38.37 -12.61
C LYS A 211 33.63 -38.60 -11.68
N THR A 212 34.59 -37.70 -11.67
CA THR A 212 35.78 -37.79 -10.81
C THR A 212 35.39 -37.82 -9.33
N ASP A 213 34.60 -36.85 -8.88
CA ASP A 213 34.22 -36.72 -7.47
C ASP A 213 33.28 -37.85 -7.03
N PHE A 214 32.31 -38.23 -7.88
CA PHE A 214 31.42 -39.35 -7.61
C PHE A 214 32.18 -40.67 -7.49
N ASN A 215 33.14 -40.93 -8.39
CA ASN A 215 33.92 -42.16 -8.39
C ASN A 215 34.88 -42.23 -7.20
N SER A 216 35.46 -41.09 -6.80
CA SER A 216 36.24 -41.01 -5.56
C SER A 216 35.40 -41.35 -4.32
N CYS A 217 34.18 -40.79 -4.23
CA CYS A 217 33.24 -41.14 -3.16
C CYS A 217 32.86 -42.63 -3.19
N ASN A 218 32.56 -43.18 -4.38
CA ASN A 218 32.23 -44.60 -4.55
C ASN A 218 33.37 -45.51 -4.08
N GLU A 219 34.61 -45.19 -4.44
CA GLU A 219 35.79 -45.98 -4.06
C GLU A 219 35.98 -46.01 -2.55
N GLN A 220 35.97 -44.85 -1.89
CA GLN A 220 36.18 -44.76 -0.44
C GLN A 220 35.05 -45.47 0.33
N ILE A 221 33.79 -45.29 -0.10
CA ILE A 221 32.63 -45.98 0.49
C ILE A 221 32.76 -47.50 0.33
N THR A 222 33.18 -47.95 -0.86
CA THR A 222 33.39 -49.38 -1.14
C THR A 222 34.49 -49.95 -0.28
N GLN A 223 35.59 -49.22 -0.09
CA GLN A 223 36.71 -49.62 0.73
C GLN A 223 36.31 -49.76 2.21
N LEU A 224 35.64 -48.76 2.77
CA LEU A 224 35.13 -48.80 4.16
C LEU A 224 34.18 -49.98 4.37
N LYS A 225 33.31 -50.29 3.40
CA LYS A 225 32.43 -51.47 3.45
C LYS A 225 33.18 -52.79 3.38
N LYS A 226 34.25 -52.90 2.58
CA LYS A 226 35.13 -54.10 2.55
C LYS A 226 35.81 -54.32 3.89
N GLU A 227 36.18 -53.24 4.57
CA GLU A 227 36.74 -53.25 5.93
C GLU A 227 35.68 -53.46 7.03
N ARG A 228 34.39 -53.63 6.65
CA ARG A 228 33.25 -53.77 7.57
C ARG A 228 33.01 -52.56 8.47
N LYS A 229 33.50 -51.38 8.09
CA LYS A 229 33.28 -50.09 8.76
C LYS A 229 32.03 -49.41 8.22
N TYR A 230 30.87 -49.99 8.52
CA TYR A 230 29.59 -49.54 7.97
C TYR A 230 29.20 -48.14 8.47
N ASP A 231 29.49 -47.82 9.73
CA ASP A 231 29.18 -46.52 10.32
C ASP A 231 30.03 -45.42 9.67
N GLU A 232 31.34 -45.61 9.57
CA GLU A 232 32.26 -44.69 8.88
C GLU A 232 31.89 -44.54 7.40
N SER A 233 31.49 -45.62 6.73
CA SER A 233 31.00 -45.57 5.35
C SER A 233 29.74 -44.73 5.22
N SER A 234 28.83 -44.83 6.19
CA SER A 234 27.60 -44.04 6.22
C SER A 234 27.93 -42.57 6.45
N GLU A 235 28.74 -42.26 7.45
CA GLU A 235 29.18 -40.88 7.74
C GLU A 235 29.90 -40.25 6.55
N PHE A 236 30.80 -41.00 5.90
CA PHE A 236 31.52 -40.52 4.72
C PHE A 236 30.58 -40.21 3.55
N ALA A 237 29.57 -41.05 3.31
CA ALA A 237 28.55 -40.79 2.29
C ALA A 237 27.73 -39.51 2.58
N HIS A 238 27.67 -39.08 3.85
CA HIS A 238 26.98 -37.87 4.27
C HIS A 238 27.86 -36.62 4.33
N THR A 239 29.14 -36.72 3.97
CA THR A 239 30.00 -35.55 3.74
C THR A 239 29.41 -34.68 2.62
N TYR A 240 29.67 -33.39 2.67
CA TYR A 240 29.06 -32.43 1.75
C TYR A 240 29.45 -32.70 0.29
N GLN A 241 30.73 -33.00 0.01
CA GLN A 241 31.17 -33.36 -1.34
C GLN A 241 30.44 -34.60 -1.89
N CYS A 242 30.32 -35.66 -1.10
CA CYS A 242 29.63 -36.88 -1.55
C CYS A 242 28.12 -36.65 -1.69
N LYS A 243 27.47 -35.96 -0.75
CA LYS A 243 26.05 -35.59 -0.91
C LYS A 243 25.79 -34.83 -2.21
N LEU A 244 26.57 -33.79 -2.49
CA LEU A 244 26.45 -33.02 -3.72
C LEU A 244 26.68 -33.86 -4.98
N ALA A 245 27.73 -34.67 -5.00
CA ALA A 245 28.04 -35.53 -6.15
C ALA A 245 26.92 -36.55 -6.40
N LEU A 246 26.38 -37.15 -5.33
CA LEU A 246 25.27 -38.10 -5.42
C LEU A 246 23.99 -37.41 -5.92
N GLU A 247 23.67 -36.23 -5.41
CA GLU A 247 22.50 -35.47 -5.81
C GLU A 247 22.59 -35.04 -7.28
N ALA A 248 23.74 -34.51 -7.70
CA ALA A 248 24.02 -34.17 -9.10
C ALA A 248 23.94 -35.41 -10.03
N ALA A 249 24.42 -36.57 -9.57
CA ALA A 249 24.27 -37.85 -10.27
C ALA A 249 22.81 -38.34 -10.30
N GLY A 250 22.00 -37.98 -9.31
CA GLY A 250 20.55 -38.21 -9.29
C GLY A 250 19.84 -37.59 -10.50
N HIS A 251 20.26 -36.40 -10.94
CA HIS A 251 19.78 -35.78 -12.20
C HIS A 251 20.14 -36.60 -13.45
N LEU A 252 21.12 -37.52 -13.36
CA LEU A 252 21.47 -38.51 -14.38
C LEU A 252 20.83 -39.88 -14.14
N LYS A 253 19.88 -39.99 -13.21
CA LYS A 253 19.23 -41.24 -12.78
C LYS A 253 20.17 -42.23 -12.08
N VAL A 254 21.19 -41.73 -11.37
CA VAL A 254 22.09 -42.52 -10.52
C VAL A 254 21.84 -42.16 -9.06
N TYR A 255 21.22 -43.08 -8.32
CA TYR A 255 20.67 -42.82 -6.98
C TYR A 255 21.48 -43.41 -5.82
N GLY A 256 22.72 -43.84 -6.08
CA GLY A 256 23.59 -44.36 -5.04
C GLY A 256 24.95 -44.80 -5.53
N TYR A 257 25.87 -44.96 -4.59
CA TYR A 257 27.23 -45.44 -4.82
C TYR A 257 27.33 -46.96 -5.00
N GLY A 258 26.35 -47.58 -5.65
CA GLY A 258 26.39 -49.01 -5.94
C GLY A 258 27.34 -49.36 -7.09
N LYS A 259 27.60 -48.39 -7.97
CA LYS A 259 28.49 -48.50 -9.13
C LYS A 259 29.15 -47.13 -9.37
N PRO A 260 30.35 -47.08 -9.98
CA PRO A 260 30.91 -45.83 -10.47
C PRO A 260 30.03 -45.22 -11.57
N LEU A 261 30.15 -43.90 -11.74
CA LEU A 261 29.57 -43.09 -12.82
C LEU A 261 30.37 -43.22 -14.13
#